data_AF-A0A8J7U1R2-F1
#
_entry.id   AF-A0A8J7U1R2-F1
#
_cell.length_a   1.000
_cell.length_b   1.000
_cell.length_c   1.000
_cell.angle_alpha   90.00
_cell.angle_beta   90.00
_cell.angle_gamma   90.00
#
_symmetry.space_group_name_H-M   'P 1'
#
loop_
_entity.id
_entity.type
_entity.pdbx_description
1 polymer ?
#
loop_
_entity_poly.entity_id
_entity_poly.type
_entity_poly.pdbx_seq_one_letter_code
_entity_poly.pdbx_strand_id
1 'polypeptide(L)' 'MPVPLRQGARIGWYLFQQKKLRRKDKFPLIVELEPLFACNLKCQGCGKIQQPHDVLRQRMPVERA' A
#
# COMPACT_ATOMS: atom_id res chain seq x y z
N MET A 1 -9.05 4.87 -9.12
CA MET A 1 -10.31 4.19 -8.74
C MET A 1 -10.60 4.55 -7.29
N PRO A 2 -11.77 5.10 -6.97
CA PRO A 2 -12.11 5.44 -5.59
C PRO A 2 -12.35 4.17 -4.75
N VAL A 3 -11.99 4.22 -3.47
CA VAL A 3 -12.28 3.13 -2.52
C VAL A 3 -13.81 2.96 -2.40
N PRO A 4 -14.36 1.74 -2.53
CA PRO A 4 -15.80 1.52 -2.40
C PRO A 4 -16.34 1.97 -1.04
N LEU A 5 -17.51 2.63 -1.03
CA LEU A 5 -18.16 3.13 0.20
C LEU A 5 -18.33 2.07 1.29
N ARG A 6 -18.73 0.85 0.91
CA ARG A 6 -18.90 -0.28 1.84
C ARG A 6 -17.60 -0.64 2.56
N GLN A 7 -16.48 -0.62 1.84
CA GLN A 7 -15.17 -0.90 2.42
C GLN A 7 -14.76 0.19 3.40
N GLY A 8 -14.93 1.46 3.00
CA GLY A 8 -14.67 2.62 3.87
C GLY A 8 -15.47 2.57 5.16
N ALA A 9 -16.78 2.30 5.08
CA ALA A 9 -17.65 2.19 6.26
C ALA A 9 -17.21 1.06 7.21
N ARG A 10 -16.84 -0.11 6.67
CA ARG A 10 -16.39 -1.26 7.46
C ARG A 10 -15.08 -0.99 8.19
N ILE A 11 -14.11 -0.37 7.50
CA ILE A 11 -12.83 0.01 8.10
C ILE A 11 -13.04 1.09 9.17
N GLY A 12 -13.84 2.11 8.87
CA GLY A 12 -14.15 3.19 9.82
C GLY A 12 -14.80 2.67 11.10
N TRP A 13 -15.77 1.77 10.98
CA TRP A 13 -16.41 1.12 12.12
C TRP A 13 -15.42 0.32 12.97
N TYR A 14 -14.55 -0.47 12.34
CA TYR A 14 -13.52 -1.22 13.04
C TYR A 14 -12.57 -0.32 13.83
N LEU A 15 -12.08 0.76 13.21
CA LEU A 15 -11.20 1.73 13.87
C LEU A 15 -11.88 2.42 15.05
N PHE A 16 -13.15 2.81 14.89
CA PHE A 16 -13.95 3.40 15.96
C PHE A 16 -14.08 2.45 17.15
N GLN A 17 -14.44 1.18 16.91
CA GLN A 17 -14.57 0.18 17.97
C GLN A 17 -13.23 -0.06 18.68
N GLN A 18 -12.12 -0.20 17.95
CA GLN A 18 -10.80 -0.42 18.55
C GLN A 18 -10.38 0.76 19.45
N LYS A 19 -10.61 2.00 19.01
CA LYS A 19 -10.20 3.20 19.77
C LYS A 19 -11.13 3.54 20.93
N LYS A 20 -12.45 3.44 20.75
CA LYS A 20 -13.43 3.87 21.77
C LYS A 20 -13.86 2.76 22.73
N LEU A 21 -14.13 1.55 22.23
CA LEU A 21 -14.58 0.44 23.08
C LEU A 21 -13.39 -0.30 23.68
N ARG A 22 -12.39 -0.62 22.85
CA ARG A 22 -11.25 -1.47 23.25
C ARG A 22 -10.03 -0.68 23.74
N ARG A 23 -10.10 0.66 23.71
CA ARG A 23 -9.04 1.60 24.14
C ARG A 23 -7.65 1.20 23.63
N LYS A 24 -7.57 0.75 22.37
CA LYS A 24 -6.29 0.43 21.74
C LYS A 24 -5.60 1.69 21.26
N ASP A 25 -4.45 1.98 21.84
CA ASP A 25 -3.63 3.13 21.46
C ASP A 25 -2.62 2.82 20.35
N LYS A 26 -2.29 1.53 20.16
CA LYS A 26 -1.34 1.06 19.14
C LYS A 26 -2.03 0.14 18.15
N PHE A 27 -1.71 0.33 16.87
CA PHE A 27 -2.17 -0.51 15.77
C PHE A 27 -0.99 -1.27 15.16
N PRO A 28 -1.18 -2.52 14.70
CA PRO A 28 -0.15 -3.23 13.99
C PRO A 28 0.12 -2.49 12.67
N LEU A 29 1.34 -2.00 12.52
CA LEU A 29 1.83 -1.42 11.28
C LEU A 29 2.80 -2.42 10.65
N ILE A 30 2.69 -2.60 9.35
CA ILE A 30 3.67 -3.33 8.56
C ILE A 30 4.42 -2.35 7.69
N VAL A 31 5.69 -2.65 7.44
CA VAL A 31 6.49 -1.97 6.43
C VAL A 31 6.42 -2.83 5.17
N GLU A 32 5.94 -2.25 4.08
CA GLU A 32 6.00 -2.86 2.75
C GLU A 32 7.25 -2.34 2.05
N LEU A 33 8.12 -3.25 1.63
CA LEU A 33 9.35 -2.94 0.92
C LEU A 33 9.15 -3.28 -0.56
N GLU A 34 9.28 -2.29 -1.45
CA GLU A 34 9.28 -2.51 -2.91
C GLU A 34 10.72 -2.61 -3.42
N PRO A 35 11.32 -3.81 -3.55
CA PRO A 35 12.71 -3.96 -4.01
C PRO A 35 12.90 -3.66 -5.50
N LEU A 36 11.82 -3.70 -6.28
CA LEU A 36 11.83 -3.57 -7.73
C LEU A 36 10.71 -2.64 -8.22
N PHE A 37 11.09 -1.66 -9.03
CA PHE A 37 10.14 -0.81 -9.75
C PHE A 37 9.78 -1.35 -11.14
N ALA A 38 10.47 -2.38 -11.61
CA ALA A 38 10.19 -3.01 -12.89
C ALA A 38 8.79 -3.67 -12.91
N CYS A 39 8.03 -3.45 -14.00
CA CYS A 39 6.75 -4.10 -14.28
C CYS A 39 6.52 -4.16 -15.79
N ASN A 40 5.91 -5.25 -16.29
CA ASN A 40 5.57 -5.45 -17.70
C ASN A 40 4.05 -5.52 -17.96
N LEU A 41 3.22 -5.29 -16.95
CA LEU A 41 1.76 -5.35 -17.04
C LEU A 41 1.13 -3.94 -17.06
N LYS A 42 0.09 -3.77 -17.88
CA LYS A 42 -0.68 -2.52 -17.99
C LYS A 42 -2.00 -2.61 -17.22
N CYS A 43 -1.91 -2.88 -15.91
CA CYS A 43 -3.09 -3.02 -15.06
C CYS A 43 -3.84 -1.69 -14.92
N GLN A 44 -5.18 -1.74 -14.97
CA GLN A 44 -6.02 -0.57 -14.75
C GLN A 44 -5.81 -0.02 -13.33
N GLY A 45 -5.57 1.30 -13.24
CA GLY A 45 -5.32 1.98 -11.97
C GLY A 45 -3.89 1.85 -11.42
N CYS A 46 -3.01 1.08 -12.06
CA CYS A 46 -1.60 1.04 -11.71
C CYS A 46 -0.81 2.08 -12.52
N GLY A 47 -0.11 2.98 -11.81
CA GLY A 47 0.71 4.05 -12.41
C GLY A 47 2.18 3.69 -12.64
N LYS A 48 2.56 2.42 -12.46
CA LYS A 48 3.97 2.00 -12.42
C LYS A 48 4.66 2.19 -13.77
N ILE A 49 4.09 1.68 -14.86
CA ILE A 49 4.70 1.72 -16.21
C ILE A 49 4.78 3.13 -16.83
N GLN A 50 4.09 4.11 -16.26
CA GLN A 50 4.08 5.50 -16.71
C GLN A 50 5.30 6.27 -16.20
N GLN A 51 6.08 5.68 -15.29
CA GLN A 51 7.31 6.27 -14.77
C GLN A 51 8.44 6.25 -15.82
N PRO A 52 9.41 7.18 -15.72
CA PRO A 52 10.60 7.17 -16.57
C PRO A 52 11.39 5.86 -16.52
N HIS A 53 12.06 5.52 -17.62
CA HIS A 53 12.80 4.25 -17.74
C HIS A 53 13.96 4.10 -16.75
N ASP A 54 14.59 5.20 -16.34
CA ASP A 54 15.63 5.23 -15.31
C ASP A 54 15.07 4.83 -13.94
N VAL A 55 13.87 5.28 -13.59
CA VAL A 55 13.16 4.87 -12.35
C VAL A 55 12.76 3.40 -12.41
N LEU A 56 12.18 2.95 -13.53
CA LEU A 56 11.73 1.56 -13.70
C LEU A 56 12.86 0.53 -13.67
N ARG A 57 14.10 0.95 -13.94
CA ARG A 57 15.30 0.09 -13.90
C ARG A 57 15.94 0.00 -12.53
N GLN A 58 15.48 0.76 -11.54
CA GLN A 58 16.01 0.70 -10.18
C GLN A 58 15.76 -0.68 -9.57
N ARG A 59 16.82 -1.22 -8.97
CA ARG A 59 16.81 -2.48 -8.25
C ARG A 59 17.58 -2.31 -6.96
N MET A 60 16.98 -2.74 -5.86
CA MET A 60 17.68 -2.83 -4.60
C MET A 60 18.62 -4.05 -4.63
N PRO A 61 19.93 -3.88 -4.33
CA PRO A 61 20.86 -5.01 -4.24
C PRO A 61 20.52 -5.88 -3.03
N VAL A 62 20.82 -7.18 -3.10
CA VAL A 62 20.42 -8.18 -2.09
C VAL A 62 20.98 -7.84 -0.71
N GLU A 63 22.17 -7.27 -0.66
CA GLU A 63 22.84 -6.89 0.58
C GLU A 63 22.13 -5.74 1.33
N ARG A 64 21.17 -5.07 0.67
CA ARG A 64 20.37 -3.97 1.24
C ARG A 64 18.88 -4.31 1.38
N ALA A 65 18.47 -5.52 1.00
CA ALA A 65 17.10 -6.01 1.14
C ALA A 65 16.85 -6.56 2.54
#